data_AF-B3SNM3-F1
#
_entry.id   AF-B3SNM3-F1
#
_cell.length_a   1.000
_cell.length_b   1.000
_cell.length_c   1.000
_cell.angle_alpha   90.00
_cell.angle_beta   90.00
_cell.angle_gamma   90.00
#
_symmetry.space_group_name_H-M   'P 1'
#
loop_
_entity.id
_entity.type
_entity.pdbx_description
1 polymer ?
#
loop_
_entity_poly.entity_id
_entity_poly.type
_entity_poly.pdbx_seq_one_letter_code
_entity_poly.pdbx_strand_id
1 'polypeptide(L)' 'KEGYTGFHMGDFNVECATIDPTDVLKIAKTVARALAVYGTPAFKEMIQNCMSQDLSWKGPAQNWEKVLLGLN' A
#
# COMPACT_ATOMS: atom_id res chain seq x y z
N LYS A 1 -6.74 -4.69 5.05
CA LYS A 1 -7.60 -5.68 4.35
C LYS A 1 -7.00 -5.88 2.96
N GLU A 2 -6.55 -7.10 2.65
CA GLU A 2 -6.01 -7.42 1.32
C GLU A 2 -7.07 -7.18 0.24
N GLY A 3 -6.69 -6.61 -0.90
CA GLY A 3 -7.61 -6.36 -2.02
C GLY A 3 -8.57 -5.18 -1.80
N TYR A 4 -8.43 -4.39 -0.73
CA TYR A 4 -9.31 -3.24 -0.50
C TYR A 4 -8.91 -2.02 -1.35
N THR A 5 -7.64 -1.63 -1.31
CA THR A 5 -7.02 -0.57 -2.14
C THR A 5 -5.84 -1.11 -2.98
N GLY A 6 -5.51 -2.38 -2.80
CA GLY A 6 -4.35 -3.01 -3.44
C GLY A 6 -4.01 -4.35 -2.79
N PHE A 7 -2.88 -4.91 -3.19
CA PHE A 7 -2.38 -6.19 -2.69
C PHE A 7 -1.07 -5.97 -1.94
N HIS A 8 -1.00 -6.46 -0.71
CA HIS A 8 0.22 -6.38 0.09
C HIS A 8 1.21 -7.45 -0.39
N MET A 9 2.49 -7.06 -0.57
CA MET A 9 3.55 -7.98 -1.00
C MET A 9 4.35 -8.57 0.17
N GLY A 10 4.14 -8.07 1.39
CA GLY A 10 4.90 -8.47 2.58
C GLY A 10 6.24 -7.76 2.66
N ASP A 11 7.03 -8.13 3.67
CA ASP A 11 8.35 -7.54 3.90
C ASP A 11 9.35 -7.99 2.84
N PHE A 12 10.24 -7.10 2.43
CA PHE A 12 11.32 -7.38 1.49
C PHE A 12 12.65 -7.45 2.23
N ASN A 13 13.64 -8.08 1.60
CA ASN A 13 15.02 -8.09 2.04
C ASN A 13 15.54 -6.64 2.12
N VAL A 14 16.24 -6.32 3.21
CA VAL A 14 16.77 -4.99 3.51
C VAL A 14 18.11 -4.70 2.81
N GLU A 15 18.76 -5.73 2.28
CA GLU A 15 20.05 -5.61 1.60
C GLU A 15 19.87 -5.08 0.17
N CYS A 16 19.90 -3.75 0.00
CA CYS A 16 19.60 -3.07 -1.26
C CYS A 16 20.44 -3.50 -2.47
N ALA A 17 21.66 -4.01 -2.25
CA ALA A 17 22.54 -4.49 -3.33
C ALA A 17 22.21 -5.94 -3.77
N THR A 18 21.32 -6.62 -3.05
CA THR A 18 20.97 -8.02 -3.27
C THR A 18 19.63 -8.12 -3.98
N ILE A 19 19.57 -8.96 -5.02
CA ILE A 19 18.29 -9.39 -5.60
C ILE A 19 17.91 -10.70 -4.90
N ASP A 20 17.06 -10.61 -3.87
CA ASP A 20 16.57 -11.80 -3.16
C ASP A 20 15.58 -12.57 -4.04
N PRO A 21 15.85 -13.84 -4.39
CA PRO A 21 14.94 -14.67 -5.18
C PRO A 21 13.53 -14.78 -4.57
N THR A 22 13.43 -14.71 -3.24
CA THR A 22 12.16 -14.77 -2.52
C THR A 22 11.31 -13.53 -2.80
N ASP A 23 11.93 -12.36 -2.84
CA ASP A 23 11.23 -11.10 -3.13
C ASP A 23 10.81 -11.02 -4.59
N VAL A 24 11.65 -11.49 -5.51
CA VAL A 24 11.27 -11.66 -6.93
C VAL A 24 10.01 -12.53 -7.03
N LEU A 25 9.95 -13.63 -6.28
CA LEU A 25 8.77 -14.50 -6.27
C LEU A 25 7.54 -13.83 -5.65
N LYS A 26 7.69 -13.03 -4.58
CA LYS A 26 6.58 -12.25 -3.98
C LYS A 26 6.00 -11.25 -4.98
N ILE A 27 6.87 -10.54 -5.71
CA ILE A 27 6.47 -9.59 -6.76
C ILE A 27 5.69 -10.33 -7.85
N ALA A 28 6.29 -11.38 -8.43
CA ALA A 28 5.67 -12.13 -9.53
C ALA A 28 4.29 -12.69 -9.14
N LYS A 29 4.18 -13.31 -7.96
CA LYS A 29 2.90 -13.82 -7.43
C LYS A 29 1.87 -12.72 -7.25
N THR A 30 2.28 -11.56 -6.74
CA THR A 30 1.35 -10.45 -6.47
C THR A 30 0.87 -9.77 -7.75
N VAL A 31 1.75 -9.60 -8.73
CA VAL A 31 1.36 -9.10 -10.06
C VAL A 31 0.37 -10.05 -10.73
N ALA A 32 0.60 -11.37 -10.66
CA ALA A 32 -0.34 -12.36 -11.19
C ALA A 32 -1.72 -12.26 -10.52
N ARG A 33 -1.77 -12.09 -9.19
CA ARG A 33 -3.03 -11.85 -8.45
C ARG A 33 -3.73 -10.56 -8.88
N ALA A 34 -2.98 -9.46 -9.04
CA ALA A 34 -3.52 -8.19 -9.49
C ALA A 34 -4.12 -8.30 -10.91
N LEU A 35 -3.43 -9.00 -11.82
CA LEU A 35 -3.92 -9.27 -13.17
C LEU A 35 -5.21 -10.09 -13.16
N ALA A 36 -5.33 -11.09 -12.30
CA ALA A 36 -6.56 -11.89 -12.18
C ALA A 36 -7.79 -11.08 -11.75
N VAL A 37 -7.58 -9.94 -11.08
CA VAL A 37 -8.67 -9.05 -10.62
C VAL A 37 -8.93 -7.93 -11.62
N TYR A 38 -8.00 -7.62 -12.52
CA TYR A 38 -8.15 -6.55 -13.50
C TYR A 38 -9.42 -6.68 -14.34
N GLY A 39 -10.19 -5.60 -14.47
CA GLY A 39 -11.46 -5.56 -15.21
C GLY A 39 -12.68 -6.16 -14.49
N THR A 40 -12.51 -6.83 -13.35
CA THR A 40 -13.62 -7.35 -12.55
C THR A 40 -14.37 -6.24 -11.78
N PRO A 41 -15.59 -6.49 -11.26
CA PRO A 41 -16.25 -5.55 -10.35
C PRO A 41 -15.42 -5.21 -9.11
N ALA A 42 -14.69 -6.19 -8.56
CA ALA A 42 -13.80 -5.97 -7.42
C ALA A 42 -12.67 -4.97 -7.74
N PHE A 43 -12.18 -4.93 -8.98
CA PHE A 43 -11.22 -3.90 -9.41
C PHE A 43 -11.84 -2.51 -9.40
N LYS A 44 -13.09 -2.36 -9.84
CA LYS A 44 -13.79 -1.06 -9.78
C LYS A 44 -13.99 -0.61 -8.34
N GLU A 45 -14.37 -1.53 -7.45
CA GLU A 45 -14.49 -1.24 -6.02
C GLU A 45 -13.14 -0.79 -5.43
N MET A 46 -12.05 -1.49 -5.78
CA MET A 46 -10.70 -1.12 -5.35
C MET A 46 -10.31 0.29 -5.82
N ILE A 47 -10.65 0.67 -7.06
CA ILE A 47 -10.44 2.04 -7.56
C ILE A 47 -11.20 3.07 -6.71
N GLN A 48 -12.49 2.83 -6.43
CA GLN A 48 -13.29 3.75 -5.62
C GLN A 48 -12.77 3.85 -4.18
N ASN A 49 -12.34 2.73 -3.61
CA ASN A 49 -11.70 2.71 -2.30
C ASN A 49 -10.40 3.50 -2.31
N CYS A 50 -9.57 3.39 -3.36
CA CYS A 50 -8.35 4.18 -3.49
C CYS A 50 -8.64 5.68 -3.54
N MET A 51 -9.63 6.08 -4.33
CA MET A 51 -10.01 7.49 -4.56
C MET A 51 -10.73 8.13 -3.37
N SER A 52 -11.36 7.35 -2.50
CA SER A 52 -12.11 7.87 -1.34
C SER A 52 -11.24 8.14 -0.10
N GLN A 53 -9.95 7.81 -0.15
CA GLN A 53 -9.03 8.08 0.96
C GLN A 53 -8.79 9.59 1.12
N ASP A 54 -8.90 10.09 2.36
CA ASP A 54 -8.41 11.43 2.71
C ASP A 54 -6.88 11.40 2.80
N LEU A 55 -6.22 11.66 1.68
CA LEU A 55 -4.77 11.79 1.57
C LEU A 55 -4.33 13.26 1.65
N SER A 56 -5.18 14.16 2.16
CA SER A 56 -4.81 15.54 2.42
C SER A 56 -3.89 15.66 3.63
N TRP A 57 -3.23 16.80 3.76
CA TRP A 57 -2.43 17.12 4.95
C TRP A 57 -3.26 17.41 6.20
N LYS A 58 -4.59 17.46 6.12
CA LYS A 58 -5.45 17.83 7.25
C LYS A 58 -5.22 16.95 8.47
N GLY A 59 -5.25 15.63 8.30
CA GLY A 59 -4.98 14.67 9.37
C GLY A 59 -3.51 14.66 9.80
N PRO A 60 -2.56 14.45 8.87
CA PRO A 60 -1.14 14.42 9.20
C PRO A 60 -0.64 15.70 9.90
N ALA A 61 -1.08 16.89 9.49
CA ALA A 61 -0.68 18.15 10.12
C ALA A 61 -1.16 18.27 11.57
N GLN A 62 -2.39 17.87 11.87
CA GLN A 62 -2.90 17.82 13.25
C GLN A 62 -2.12 16.84 14.13
N ASN A 63 -1.65 15.73 13.55
CA ASN A 63 -0.80 14.78 14.29
C ASN A 63 0.56 15.41 14.62
N TRP A 64 1.17 16.12 13.66
CA TRP A 64 2.39 16.88 13.89
C TRP A 64 2.22 17.97 14.94
N GLU A 65 1.14 18.74 14.86
CA GLU A 65 0.82 19.78 15.85
C GLU A 65 0.80 19.22 17.28
N LYS A 66 0.13 18.08 17.50
CA LYS A 66 0.10 17.42 18.81
C LYS A 66 1.49 17.02 19.31
N VAL A 67 2.31 16.47 18.42
CA VAL A 67 3.70 16.10 18.77
C VAL A 67 4.50 17.34 19.15
N LEU A 68 4.42 18.40 18.35
CA LEU A 68 5.19 19.64 18.57
C LEU A 68 4.75 20.38 19.84
N LEU A 69 3.45 20.43 20.13
CA LEU A 69 2.94 21.04 21.37
C LEU A 69 3.38 20.29 22.63
N GLY A 70 3.65 18.98 22.54
CA GLY A 70 4.17 18.17 23.64
C GLY A 70 5.67 18.29 23.88
N LEU A 71 6.40 19.04 23.05
CA LEU A 71 7.82 19.33 23.23
C LEU A 71 8.09 20.61 24.04
N ASN A 72 7.04 21.38 24.35
CA ASN A 72 7.12 22.59 25.16
C ASN A 72 6.96 22.30 26.66
#